data_AF-A0A2E7RXB2-F1
#
_entry.id   AF-A0A2E7RXB2-F1
#
_cell.length_a   1.000
_cell.length_b   1.000
_cell.length_c   1.000
_cell.angle_alpha   90.00
_cell.angle_beta   90.00
_cell.angle_gamma   90.00
#
_symmetry.space_group_name_H-M   'P 1'
#
loop_
_entity.id
_entity.type
_entity.pdbx_description
1 polymer ?
#
loop_
_entity_poly.entity_id
_entity_poly.type
_entity_poly.pdbx_seq_one_letter_code
_entity_poly.pdbx_strand_id
1 'polypeptide(L)'
;MSTQRLAEAIEKLRGAYGGLEAELAARPPRCWSTLVDVVAGGPKAKSSDSPRVPLDQPEQLVKLPVEALQEALKVTGRDQRRAGALQALANWWPGDDPDESWCEDHERRHRELTAIRGVGHELVDRILLLVLGLPAMPLSRAALRVGCRHGWSGLESEYDEWQHLFRQAAELADSSLPEVWWLINRVGRSHCGSRPRCDDCPLESLLPEGGPYEPE
;
A
#
# COMPACT_ATOMS: atom_id res chain seq x y z
N MET A 1 -22.64 8.03 -8.40
CA MET A 1 -22.22 9.36 -7.91
C MET A 1 -20.90 9.29 -7.15
N SER A 2 -20.74 8.38 -6.18
CA SER A 2 -19.49 8.25 -5.41
C SER A 2 -18.23 8.06 -6.26
N THR A 3 -18.27 7.18 -7.27
CA THR A 3 -17.15 6.95 -8.19
C THR A 3 -16.70 8.22 -8.92
N GLN A 4 -17.65 9.03 -9.40
CA GLN A 4 -17.34 10.29 -10.08
C GLN A 4 -16.71 11.31 -9.13
N ARG A 5 -17.23 11.41 -7.89
CA ARG A 5 -16.65 12.31 -6.86
C ARG A 5 -15.25 11.88 -6.44
N LEU A 6 -15.00 10.57 -6.34
CA LEU A 6 -13.66 10.05 -6.06
C LEU A 6 -12.71 10.26 -7.27
N ALA A 7 -13.19 10.14 -8.50
CA ALA A 7 -12.41 10.48 -9.69
C ALA A 7 -12.00 11.97 -9.70
N GLU A 8 -12.95 12.88 -9.44
CA GLU A 8 -12.66 14.31 -9.27
C GLU A 8 -11.66 14.56 -8.12
N ALA A 9 -11.78 13.82 -7.02
CA ALA A 9 -10.84 13.88 -5.92
C ALA A 9 -9.41 13.48 -6.35
N ILE A 10 -9.28 12.40 -7.14
CA ILE A 10 -7.98 11.96 -7.67
C ILE A 10 -7.34 13.07 -8.51
N GLU A 11 -8.10 13.71 -9.39
CA GLU A 11 -7.60 14.83 -10.21
C GLU A 11 -7.16 16.04 -9.37
N LYS A 12 -7.96 16.45 -8.37
CA LYS A 12 -7.59 17.54 -7.45
C LYS A 12 -6.33 17.23 -6.67
N LEU A 13 -6.20 15.99 -6.17
CA LEU A 13 -5.01 15.55 -5.42
C LEU A 13 -3.78 15.54 -6.32
N ARG A 14 -3.90 15.04 -7.56
CA ARG A 14 -2.82 15.05 -8.54
C ARG A 14 -2.36 16.48 -8.85
N GLY A 15 -3.30 17.42 -9.00
CA GLY A 15 -2.99 18.84 -9.18
C GLY A 15 -2.26 19.46 -7.98
N ALA A 16 -2.64 19.09 -6.75
CA ALA A 16 -2.06 19.65 -5.53
C ALA A 16 -0.71 19.03 -5.14
N TYR A 17 -0.52 17.73 -5.39
CA TYR A 17 0.62 16.97 -4.90
C TYR A 17 1.61 16.54 -5.98
N GLY A 18 1.22 16.66 -7.26
CA GLY A 18 1.91 16.02 -8.38
C GLY A 18 1.43 14.59 -8.61
N GLY A 19 2.01 13.93 -9.61
CA GLY A 19 1.79 12.51 -9.87
C GLY A 19 2.59 11.60 -8.92
N LEU A 20 2.53 10.30 -9.19
CA LEU A 20 3.26 9.26 -8.46
C LEU A 20 4.75 9.63 -8.28
N GLU A 21 5.27 9.47 -7.06
CA GLU A 21 6.69 9.67 -6.78
C GLU A 21 7.58 8.82 -7.70
N ALA A 22 8.59 9.44 -8.30
CA ALA A 22 9.52 8.76 -9.22
C ALA A 22 10.19 7.54 -8.57
N GLU A 23 10.47 7.58 -7.27
CA GLU A 23 11.07 6.45 -6.54
C GLU A 23 10.13 5.23 -6.52
N LEU A 24 8.83 5.44 -6.28
CA LEU A 24 7.85 4.36 -6.27
C LEU A 24 7.61 3.82 -7.69
N ALA A 25 7.60 4.69 -8.70
CA ALA A 25 7.48 4.31 -10.10
C ALA A 25 8.70 3.54 -10.64
N ALA A 26 9.88 3.78 -10.08
CA ALA A 26 11.13 3.17 -10.54
C ALA A 26 11.42 1.78 -9.95
N ARG A 27 10.61 1.29 -8.99
CA ARG A 27 10.84 -0.01 -8.37
C ARG A 27 10.59 -1.14 -9.38
N PRO A 28 11.52 -2.09 -9.55
CA PRO A 28 11.32 -3.20 -10.46
C PRO A 28 10.17 -4.07 -9.97
N PRO A 29 9.17 -4.37 -10.82
CA PRO A 29 8.10 -5.29 -10.45
C PRO A 29 8.68 -6.69 -10.27
N ARG A 30 7.96 -7.53 -9.52
CA ARG A 30 8.26 -8.95 -9.31
C ARG A 30 9.71 -9.24 -8.87
N CYS A 31 10.25 -8.36 -8.04
CA CYS A 31 11.58 -8.48 -7.47
C CYS A 31 11.50 -8.54 -5.94
N TRP A 32 12.33 -9.39 -5.35
CA TRP A 32 12.45 -9.58 -3.91
C TRP A 32 12.78 -8.27 -3.19
N SER A 33 13.68 -7.46 -3.75
CA SER A 33 14.04 -6.16 -3.15
C SER A 33 12.84 -5.20 -3.04
N THR A 34 11.98 -5.18 -4.06
CA THR A 34 10.71 -4.43 -4.04
C THR A 34 9.76 -4.97 -2.99
N LEU A 35 9.66 -6.29 -2.82
CA LEU A 35 8.87 -6.91 -1.75
C LEU A 35 9.38 -6.46 -0.37
N VAL A 36 10.70 -6.49 -0.15
CA VAL A 36 11.30 -6.04 1.12
C VAL A 36 10.97 -4.57 1.40
N ASP A 37 11.08 -3.69 0.40
CA ASP A 37 10.73 -2.28 0.51
C ASP A 37 9.23 -2.07 0.81
N VAL A 38 8.36 -2.85 0.19
CA VAL A 38 6.90 -2.78 0.43
C VAL A 38 6.58 -3.25 1.86
N VAL A 39 7.19 -4.33 2.32
CA VAL A 39 6.86 -4.94 3.62
C VAL A 39 7.48 -4.17 4.79
N ALA A 40 8.77 -3.84 4.71
CA ALA A 40 9.53 -3.26 5.82
C ALA A 40 9.90 -1.78 5.63
N GLY A 41 9.51 -1.17 4.50
CA GLY A 41 9.87 0.20 4.14
C GLY A 41 11.27 0.28 3.56
N GLY A 42 11.54 1.27 2.69
CA GLY A 42 12.86 1.49 2.09
C GLY A 42 13.95 1.81 3.11
N PRO A 43 15.24 1.64 2.73
CA PRO A 43 16.37 1.92 3.62
C PRO A 43 16.40 3.42 3.96
N LYS A 44 16.67 3.76 5.22
CA LYS A 44 16.84 5.17 5.61
C LYS A 44 18.30 5.57 5.47
N ALA A 45 18.56 6.69 4.80
CA ALA A 45 19.87 7.22 4.39
C ALA A 45 20.95 7.43 5.50
N LYS A 46 20.72 7.00 6.74
CA LYS A 46 21.62 7.17 7.88
C LYS A 46 22.30 5.88 8.36
N SER A 47 22.04 4.73 7.77
CA SER A 47 22.81 3.52 8.09
C SER A 47 24.03 3.39 7.20
N SER A 48 25.21 3.73 7.71
CA SER A 48 26.49 3.33 7.11
C SER A 48 26.82 1.85 7.35
N ASP A 49 26.05 1.19 8.21
CA ASP A 49 26.31 -0.17 8.63
C ASP A 49 25.64 -1.16 7.68
N SER A 50 26.43 -2.08 7.16
CA SER A 50 25.94 -3.23 6.43
C SER A 50 25.28 -4.22 7.41
N PRO A 51 24.09 -4.75 7.09
CA PRO A 51 23.51 -5.80 7.90
C PRO A 51 24.45 -7.02 7.92
N ARG A 52 24.50 -7.71 9.06
CA ARG A 52 25.32 -8.92 9.21
C ARG A 52 24.79 -10.11 8.41
N VAL A 53 23.59 -10.00 7.86
CA VAL A 53 22.91 -11.03 7.06
C VAL A 53 22.38 -10.41 5.76
N PRO A 54 22.37 -11.15 4.65
CA PRO A 54 21.88 -10.66 3.37
C PRO A 54 20.34 -10.54 3.40
N LEU A 55 19.82 -9.33 3.23
CA LEU A 55 18.38 -9.06 3.11
C LEU A 55 17.85 -9.32 1.69
N ASP A 56 18.74 -9.45 0.72
CA ASP A 56 18.50 -9.64 -0.71
C ASP A 56 18.37 -11.10 -1.13
N GLN A 57 18.54 -12.05 -0.20
CA GLN A 57 18.55 -13.49 -0.48
C GLN A 57 17.44 -14.21 0.30
N PRO A 58 16.23 -14.35 -0.27
CA PRO A 58 15.07 -14.90 0.44
C PRO A 58 15.33 -16.29 1.02
N GLU A 59 16.02 -17.17 0.28
CA GLU A 59 16.37 -18.53 0.70
C GLU A 59 17.23 -18.58 1.97
N GLN A 60 18.02 -17.53 2.24
CA GLN A 60 18.79 -17.43 3.47
C GLN A 60 17.92 -16.95 4.63
N LEU A 61 17.00 -16.01 4.38
CA LEU A 61 16.12 -15.45 5.41
C LEU A 61 15.22 -16.50 6.07
N VAL A 62 14.77 -17.49 5.29
CA VAL A 62 13.93 -18.60 5.79
C VAL A 62 14.60 -19.35 6.95
N LYS A 63 15.94 -19.42 6.97
CA LYS A 63 16.71 -20.21 7.94
C LYS A 63 17.21 -19.39 9.14
N LEU A 64 17.05 -18.07 9.12
CA LEU A 64 17.58 -17.20 10.16
C LEU A 64 16.71 -17.23 11.43
N PRO A 65 17.29 -17.07 12.62
CA PRO A 65 16.52 -16.66 13.79
C PRO A 65 15.83 -15.31 13.52
N VAL A 66 14.57 -15.16 13.93
CA VAL A 66 13.79 -13.94 13.69
C VAL A 66 14.48 -12.72 14.28
N GLU A 67 15.16 -12.87 15.42
CA GLU A 67 15.90 -11.82 16.12
C GLU A 67 17.09 -11.30 15.29
N ALA A 68 17.75 -12.18 14.54
CA ALA A 68 18.83 -11.77 13.64
C ALA A 68 18.30 -10.92 12.48
N LEU A 69 17.13 -11.29 11.93
CA LEU A 69 16.45 -10.52 10.90
C LEU A 69 15.92 -9.18 11.44
N GLN A 70 15.40 -9.16 12.67
CA GLN A 70 15.00 -7.91 13.34
C GLN A 70 16.16 -6.92 13.44
N GLU A 71 17.33 -7.37 13.90
CA GLU A 71 18.51 -6.51 14.01
C GLU A 71 18.98 -6.03 12.63
N ALA A 72 18.95 -6.89 11.61
CA ALA A 72 19.31 -6.50 10.24
C ALA A 72 18.38 -5.40 9.66
N LEU A 73 17.08 -5.53 9.88
CA LEU A 73 16.10 -4.51 9.48
C LEU A 73 16.31 -3.20 10.26
N LYS A 74 16.57 -3.29 11.56
CA LYS A 74 16.83 -2.14 12.40
C LYS A 74 18.08 -1.39 11.96
N VAL A 75 19.18 -2.09 11.69
CA VAL A 75 20.44 -1.52 11.19
C VAL A 75 20.16 -0.75 9.91
N THR A 76 19.45 -1.34 8.95
CA THR A 76 19.09 -0.68 7.68
C THR A 76 18.00 0.39 7.78
N GLY A 77 17.52 0.71 8.99
CA GLY A 77 16.50 1.73 9.25
C GLY A 77 15.08 1.33 8.84
N ARG A 78 14.84 0.04 8.60
CA ARG A 78 13.57 -0.58 8.21
C ARG A 78 12.75 -0.98 9.45
N ASP A 79 11.48 -1.32 9.25
CA ASP A 79 10.59 -1.74 10.34
C ASP A 79 10.94 -3.16 10.84
N GLN A 80 11.68 -3.24 11.95
CA GLN A 80 12.06 -4.51 12.57
C GLN A 80 10.86 -5.40 12.95
N ARG A 81 9.67 -4.84 13.16
CA ARG A 81 8.47 -5.62 13.52
C ARG A 81 8.02 -6.53 12.38
N ARG A 82 8.51 -6.28 11.17
CA ARG A 82 8.18 -7.04 9.96
C ARG A 82 9.08 -8.26 9.72
N ALA A 83 10.05 -8.53 10.60
CA ALA A 83 10.95 -9.67 10.45
C ALA A 83 10.22 -11.01 10.26
N GLY A 84 9.25 -11.33 11.11
CA GLY A 84 8.49 -12.58 10.99
C GLY A 84 7.67 -12.67 9.69
N ALA A 85 7.07 -11.55 9.26
CA ALA A 85 6.34 -11.48 8.00
C ALA A 85 7.27 -11.65 6.79
N LEU A 86 8.44 -11.00 6.80
CA LEU A 86 9.44 -11.12 5.74
C LEU A 86 9.99 -12.54 5.64
N GLN A 87 10.28 -13.19 6.77
CA GLN A 87 10.73 -14.58 6.77
C GLN A 87 9.67 -15.51 6.17
N ALA A 88 8.40 -15.33 6.53
CA ALA A 88 7.32 -16.14 5.98
C ALA A 88 7.09 -15.86 4.48
N LEU A 89 7.21 -14.59 4.05
CA LEU A 89 7.14 -14.20 2.65
C LEU A 89 8.32 -14.72 1.84
N ALA A 90 9.52 -14.81 2.43
CA ALA A 90 10.68 -15.42 1.78
C ALA A 90 10.45 -16.89 1.44
N ASN A 91 9.70 -17.61 2.27
CA ASN A 91 9.30 -19.00 2.00
C ASN A 91 8.18 -19.10 0.94
N TRP A 92 7.35 -18.07 0.80
CA TRP A 92 6.28 -18.00 -0.20
C TRP A 92 6.77 -17.51 -1.57
N TRP A 93 7.86 -16.74 -1.61
CA TRP A 93 8.37 -16.11 -2.83
C TRP A 93 8.91 -17.14 -3.83
N PRO A 94 8.46 -17.10 -5.11
CA PRO A 94 8.88 -18.08 -6.13
C PRO A 94 10.29 -17.81 -6.70
N GLY A 95 10.85 -16.63 -6.43
CA GLY A 95 12.03 -16.10 -7.10
C GLY A 95 11.70 -14.82 -7.87
N ASP A 96 12.75 -14.13 -8.33
CA ASP A 96 12.62 -12.90 -9.11
C ASP A 96 12.21 -13.20 -10.55
N ASP A 97 11.38 -12.31 -11.11
CA ASP A 97 10.76 -12.45 -12.43
C ASP A 97 10.03 -13.80 -12.64
N PRO A 98 9.09 -14.15 -11.75
CA PRO A 98 8.28 -15.35 -11.91
C PRO A 98 7.40 -15.25 -13.16
N ASP A 99 7.07 -16.42 -13.70
CA ASP A 99 6.22 -16.56 -14.88
C ASP A 99 4.91 -15.76 -14.75
N GLU A 100 4.44 -15.22 -15.88
CA GLU A 100 3.20 -14.45 -15.94
C GLU A 100 2.01 -15.26 -15.41
N SER A 101 1.91 -16.54 -15.76
CA SER A 101 0.86 -17.45 -15.25
C SER A 101 0.87 -17.61 -13.72
N TRP A 102 2.02 -17.42 -13.07
CA TRP A 102 2.10 -17.39 -11.61
C TRP A 102 1.59 -16.05 -11.07
N CYS A 103 1.86 -14.94 -11.76
CA CYS A 103 1.43 -13.61 -11.35
C CYS A 103 -0.08 -13.41 -11.52
N GLU A 104 -0.67 -13.89 -12.61
CA GLU A 104 -2.05 -13.56 -13.02
C GLU A 104 -3.16 -14.18 -12.13
N ASP A 105 -2.85 -15.22 -11.35
CA ASP A 105 -3.83 -15.89 -10.48
C ASP A 105 -4.11 -15.07 -9.20
N HIS A 106 -4.81 -13.95 -9.38
CA HIS A 106 -5.10 -12.98 -8.32
C HIS A 106 -5.78 -13.62 -7.11
N GLU A 107 -6.82 -14.43 -7.32
CA GLU A 107 -7.55 -15.07 -6.21
C GLU A 107 -6.66 -16.01 -5.39
N ARG A 108 -5.78 -16.78 -6.06
CA ARG A 108 -4.84 -17.65 -5.36
C ARG A 108 -3.78 -16.84 -4.61
N ARG A 109 -3.15 -15.84 -5.25
CA ARG A 109 -2.13 -15.01 -4.62
C ARG A 109 -2.69 -14.26 -3.40
N HIS A 110 -3.90 -13.72 -3.51
CA HIS A 110 -4.59 -13.07 -2.40
C HIS A 110 -4.83 -14.05 -1.24
N ARG A 111 -5.37 -15.25 -1.50
CA ARG A 111 -5.60 -16.27 -0.47
C ARG A 111 -4.32 -16.73 0.21
N GLU A 112 -3.27 -17.00 -0.57
CA GLU A 112 -1.97 -17.42 -0.04
C GLU A 112 -1.38 -16.35 0.87
N LEU A 113 -1.32 -15.09 0.41
CA LEU A 113 -0.79 -13.96 1.17
C LEU A 113 -1.58 -13.71 2.46
N THR A 114 -2.92 -13.80 2.41
CA THR A 114 -3.80 -13.63 3.58
C THR A 114 -3.55 -14.71 4.65
N ALA A 115 -3.15 -15.91 4.25
CA ALA A 115 -2.83 -16.99 5.18
C ALA A 115 -1.48 -16.80 5.89
N ILE A 116 -0.63 -15.87 5.45
CA ILE A 116 0.70 -15.63 6.02
C ILE A 116 0.57 -14.83 7.33
N ARG A 117 0.96 -15.44 8.45
CA ARG A 117 0.97 -14.78 9.75
C ARG A 117 1.84 -13.51 9.71
N GLY A 118 1.27 -12.38 10.13
CA GLY A 118 1.95 -11.08 10.16
C GLY A 118 1.77 -10.24 8.88
N VAL A 119 1.06 -10.79 7.88
CA VAL A 119 0.63 -10.07 6.68
C VAL A 119 -0.86 -9.75 6.82
N GLY A 120 -1.19 -8.49 7.11
CA GLY A 120 -2.59 -8.03 7.19
C GLY A 120 -3.14 -7.66 5.81
N HIS A 121 -4.47 -7.53 5.68
CA HIS A 121 -5.15 -7.31 4.39
C HIS A 121 -4.57 -6.12 3.59
N GLU A 122 -4.30 -4.99 4.24
CA GLU A 122 -3.68 -3.84 3.58
C GLU A 122 -2.29 -4.15 3.00
N LEU A 123 -1.51 -5.00 3.67
CA LEU A 123 -0.20 -5.41 3.18
C LEU A 123 -0.33 -6.44 2.04
N VAL A 124 -1.35 -7.32 2.09
CA VAL A 124 -1.69 -8.21 0.96
C VAL A 124 -1.91 -7.37 -0.29
N ASP A 125 -2.81 -6.40 -0.23
CA ASP A 125 -3.13 -5.52 -1.36
C ASP A 125 -1.89 -4.77 -1.88
N ARG A 126 -1.04 -4.29 -0.97
CA ARG A 126 0.20 -3.61 -1.37
C ARG A 126 1.17 -4.53 -2.07
N ILE A 127 1.29 -5.79 -1.64
CA ILE A 127 2.14 -6.78 -2.32
C ILE A 127 1.57 -7.08 -3.71
N LEU A 128 0.26 -7.35 -3.80
CA LEU A 128 -0.41 -7.58 -5.07
C LEU A 128 -0.19 -6.41 -6.04
N LEU A 129 -0.40 -5.17 -5.57
CA LEU A 129 -0.29 -3.98 -6.41
C LEU A 129 1.13 -3.58 -6.76
N LEU A 130 1.98 -3.41 -5.75
CA LEU A 130 3.29 -2.78 -5.91
C LEU A 130 4.41 -3.78 -6.22
N VAL A 131 4.20 -5.07 -5.93
CA VAL A 131 5.17 -6.13 -6.23
C VAL A 131 4.72 -6.94 -7.44
N LEU A 132 3.47 -7.42 -7.45
CA LEU A 132 2.99 -8.30 -8.53
C LEU A 132 2.34 -7.55 -9.70
N GLY A 133 2.06 -6.25 -9.57
CA GLY A 133 1.39 -5.47 -10.62
C GLY A 133 -0.09 -5.80 -10.79
N LEU A 134 -0.70 -6.50 -9.82
CA LEU A 134 -2.11 -6.88 -9.85
C LEU A 134 -3.01 -5.73 -9.35
N PRO A 135 -4.18 -5.49 -9.97
CA PRO A 135 -5.02 -4.35 -9.66
C PRO A 135 -5.84 -4.55 -8.38
N ALA A 136 -5.17 -4.48 -7.22
CA ALA A 136 -5.75 -4.50 -5.89
C ALA A 136 -5.46 -3.16 -5.18
N MET A 137 -6.48 -2.36 -4.90
CA MET A 137 -6.31 -1.10 -4.17
C MET A 137 -6.05 -1.40 -2.69
N PRO A 138 -4.94 -0.92 -2.09
CA PRO A 138 -4.72 -1.14 -0.67
C PRO A 138 -5.68 -0.35 0.21
N LEU A 139 -6.54 -1.08 0.91
CA LEU A 139 -7.55 -0.54 1.81
C LEU A 139 -6.94 -0.16 3.16
N SER A 140 -6.02 0.80 3.13
CA SER A 140 -5.40 1.36 4.33
C SER A 140 -6.40 2.12 5.19
N ARG A 141 -6.05 2.32 6.47
CA ARG A 141 -6.82 3.21 7.36
C ARG A 141 -7.03 4.61 6.76
N ALA A 142 -6.09 5.10 5.95
CA ALA A 142 -6.25 6.37 5.26
C ALA A 142 -7.30 6.29 4.15
N ALA A 143 -7.26 5.23 3.32
CA ALA A 143 -8.22 5.03 2.25
C ALA A 143 -9.66 4.92 2.76
N LEU A 144 -9.88 4.05 3.75
CA LEU A 144 -11.21 3.87 4.37
C LEU A 144 -11.69 5.17 5.00
N ARG A 145 -10.86 5.83 5.82
CA ARG A 145 -11.24 7.08 6.52
C ARG A 145 -11.55 8.22 5.55
N VAL A 146 -10.77 8.39 4.49
CA VAL A 146 -11.04 9.42 3.47
C VAL A 146 -12.35 9.10 2.76
N GLY A 147 -12.54 7.85 2.30
CA GLY A 147 -13.78 7.44 1.64
C GLY A 147 -15.03 7.66 2.49
N CYS A 148 -14.99 7.27 3.77
CA CYS A 148 -16.10 7.44 4.70
C CYS A 148 -16.39 8.92 4.99
N ARG A 149 -15.36 9.73 5.30
CA ARG A 149 -15.56 11.16 5.61
C ARG A 149 -16.18 11.96 4.47
N HIS A 150 -15.87 11.57 3.24
CA HIS A 150 -16.42 12.21 2.06
C HIS A 150 -17.74 11.58 1.57
N GLY A 151 -18.24 10.54 2.26
CA GLY A 151 -19.49 9.88 1.90
C GLY A 151 -19.43 9.07 0.61
N TRP A 152 -18.23 8.62 0.19
CA TRP A 152 -18.08 7.84 -1.05
C TRP A 152 -18.40 6.36 -0.84
N SER A 153 -18.15 5.85 0.37
CA SER A 153 -18.50 4.49 0.83
C SER A 153 -18.53 4.47 2.36
N GLY A 154 -19.24 3.49 2.94
CA GLY A 154 -19.46 3.38 4.38
C GLY A 154 -18.55 2.36 5.06
N LEU A 155 -18.57 2.33 6.40
CA LEU A 155 -17.83 1.33 7.18
C LEU A 155 -18.44 -0.07 7.05
N GLU A 156 -19.71 -0.13 6.68
CA GLU A 156 -20.48 -1.33 6.37
C GLU A 156 -20.19 -1.90 4.98
N SER A 157 -19.46 -1.16 4.13
CA SER A 157 -19.13 -1.64 2.79
C SER A 157 -18.16 -2.81 2.84
N GLU A 158 -18.46 -3.82 2.03
CA GLU A 158 -17.65 -5.03 1.91
C GLU A 158 -16.37 -4.75 1.10
N TYR A 159 -15.40 -5.66 1.23
CA TYR A 159 -14.09 -5.54 0.57
C TYR A 159 -14.19 -5.30 -0.94
N ASP A 160 -15.03 -6.08 -1.62
CA ASP A 160 -15.19 -6.00 -3.09
C ASP A 160 -15.84 -4.68 -3.54
N GLU A 161 -16.70 -4.09 -2.71
CA GLU A 161 -17.34 -2.80 -2.99
C GLU A 161 -16.30 -1.67 -2.94
N TRP A 162 -15.41 -1.70 -1.94
CA TRP A 162 -14.28 -0.78 -1.85
C TRP A 162 -13.31 -0.95 -3.02
N GLN A 163 -12.96 -2.20 -3.37
CA GLN A 163 -12.10 -2.48 -4.53
C GLN A 163 -12.73 -1.97 -5.83
N HIS A 164 -14.02 -2.19 -6.01
CA HIS A 164 -14.75 -1.71 -7.18
C HIS A 164 -14.77 -0.18 -7.26
N LEU A 165 -15.08 0.50 -6.15
CA LEU A 165 -15.11 1.96 -6.09
C LEU A 165 -13.78 2.59 -6.52
N PHE A 166 -12.67 2.14 -5.96
CA PHE A 166 -11.35 2.70 -6.29
C PHE A 166 -10.91 2.36 -7.71
N ARG A 167 -11.16 1.14 -8.20
CA ARG A 167 -10.82 0.77 -9.59
C ARG A 167 -11.56 1.61 -10.62
N GLN A 168 -12.88 1.73 -10.47
CA GLN A 168 -13.66 2.54 -11.41
C GLN A 168 -13.29 4.03 -11.33
N ALA A 169 -13.02 4.57 -10.13
CA ALA A 169 -12.61 5.96 -10.00
C ALA A 169 -11.22 6.22 -10.62
N ALA A 170 -10.30 5.27 -10.50
CA ALA A 170 -9.00 5.33 -11.14
C ALA A 170 -9.12 5.35 -12.68
N GLU A 171 -9.96 4.48 -13.24
CA GLU A 171 -10.26 4.44 -14.68
C GLU A 171 -10.85 5.76 -15.17
N LEU A 172 -11.83 6.33 -14.45
CA LEU A 172 -12.45 7.60 -14.81
C LEU A 172 -11.49 8.79 -14.76
N ALA A 173 -10.51 8.77 -13.84
CA ALA A 173 -9.54 9.85 -13.66
C ALA A 173 -8.24 9.66 -14.48
N ASP A 174 -8.22 8.67 -15.38
CA ASP A 174 -7.03 8.23 -16.12
C ASP A 174 -5.81 8.10 -15.19
N SER A 175 -5.98 7.32 -14.13
CA SER A 175 -4.98 7.14 -13.06
C SER A 175 -4.66 5.68 -12.85
N SER A 176 -3.40 5.40 -12.52
CA SER A 176 -2.99 4.07 -12.09
C SER A 176 -3.33 3.87 -10.61
N LEU A 177 -3.68 2.66 -10.19
CA LEU A 177 -3.92 2.36 -8.78
C LEU A 177 -2.74 2.68 -7.85
N PRO A 178 -1.45 2.50 -8.25
CA PRO A 178 -0.32 2.96 -7.43
C PRO A 178 -0.34 4.47 -7.17
N GLU A 179 -0.70 5.28 -8.18
CA GLU A 179 -0.89 6.73 -8.04
C GLU A 179 -2.05 7.04 -7.09
N VAL A 180 -3.21 6.42 -7.29
CA VAL A 180 -4.38 6.63 -6.41
C VAL A 180 -4.04 6.28 -4.95
N TRP A 181 -3.40 5.13 -4.72
CA TRP A 181 -2.95 4.72 -3.39
C TRP A 181 -2.02 5.76 -2.74
N TRP A 182 -1.06 6.29 -3.50
CA TRP A 182 -0.13 7.32 -3.03
C TRP A 182 -0.85 8.63 -2.70
N LEU A 183 -1.70 9.13 -3.61
CA LEU A 183 -2.47 10.37 -3.44
C LEU A 183 -3.35 10.32 -2.18
N ILE A 184 -4.09 9.22 -2.02
CA ILE A 184 -4.98 9.00 -0.87
C ILE A 184 -4.20 8.89 0.44
N ASN A 185 -3.06 8.19 0.43
CA ASN A 185 -2.17 8.16 1.60
C ASN A 185 -1.62 9.55 1.93
N ARG A 186 -1.25 10.33 0.93
CA ARG A 186 -0.68 11.68 1.12
C ARG A 186 -1.69 12.64 1.73
N VAL A 187 -2.94 12.69 1.22
CA VAL A 187 -3.99 13.50 1.85
C VAL A 187 -4.37 12.98 3.23
N GLY A 188 -4.41 11.66 3.41
CA GLY A 188 -4.71 11.04 4.70
C GLY A 188 -3.68 11.34 5.80
N ARG A 189 -2.42 11.58 5.45
CA ARG A 189 -1.36 12.01 6.37
C ARG A 189 -1.31 13.52 6.56
N SER A 190 -1.54 14.28 5.49
CA SER A 190 -1.33 15.73 5.50
C SER A 190 -2.55 16.50 6.02
N HIS A 191 -3.77 16.05 5.72
CA HIS A 191 -5.01 16.76 6.06
C HIS A 191 -6.02 15.86 6.77
N CYS A 192 -6.36 14.72 6.17
CA CYS A 192 -7.42 13.84 6.65
C CYS A 192 -6.89 12.80 7.66
N GLY A 193 -6.16 13.24 8.68
CA GLY A 193 -5.59 12.41 9.76
C GLY A 193 -6.64 11.94 10.77
N SER A 194 -6.24 11.50 11.97
CA SER A 194 -7.20 11.16 13.03
C SER A 194 -8.14 12.33 13.35
N ARG A 195 -7.58 13.53 13.51
CA ARG A 195 -8.33 14.79 13.50
C ARG A 195 -8.22 15.42 12.11
N PRO A 196 -9.31 15.66 11.39
CA PRO A 196 -9.24 16.26 10.07
C PRO A 196 -8.83 17.73 10.16
N ARG A 197 -8.00 18.18 9.23
CA ARG A 197 -7.70 19.60 8.98
C ARG A 197 -8.24 19.92 7.60
N CYS A 198 -9.50 20.33 7.55
CA CYS A 198 -10.22 20.58 6.31
C CYS A 198 -9.78 21.87 5.63
N ASP A 199 -9.43 22.90 6.42
CA ASP A 199 -8.84 24.14 5.91
C ASP A 199 -7.62 23.83 5.04
N ASP A 200 -7.60 24.41 3.84
CA ASP A 200 -6.56 24.24 2.81
C ASP A 200 -6.38 22.78 2.32
N CYS A 201 -7.32 21.87 2.64
CA CYS A 201 -7.29 20.53 2.10
C CYS A 201 -7.68 20.56 0.61
N PRO A 202 -6.94 19.90 -0.30
CA PRO A 202 -7.33 19.82 -1.71
C PRO A 202 -8.72 19.21 -1.96
N LEU A 203 -9.26 18.49 -0.98
CA LEU A 203 -10.57 17.84 -1.02
C LEU A 203 -11.66 18.62 -0.26
N GLU A 204 -11.36 19.80 0.29
CA GLU A 204 -12.31 20.61 1.06
C GLU A 204 -13.61 20.86 0.28
N SER A 205 -13.48 21.24 -1.00
CA SER A 205 -14.62 21.48 -1.89
C SER A 205 -15.48 20.24 -2.18
N LEU A 206 -15.01 19.05 -1.79
CA LEU A 206 -15.70 17.77 -2.00
C LEU A 206 -16.29 17.20 -0.72
N LEU A 207 -16.27 17.94 0.38
CA LEU A 207 -16.93 17.53 1.63
C LEU A 207 -18.45 17.43 1.45
N PRO A 208 -19.12 16.59 2.25
CA PRO A 208 -20.57 16.60 2.33
C PRO A 208 -21.10 17.88 2.99
N GLU A 209 -22.40 18.12 2.82
CA GLU A 209 -23.10 19.20 3.52
C GLU A 209 -23.02 18.95 5.04
N GLY A 210 -22.49 19.93 5.79
CA GLY A 210 -22.23 19.79 7.23
C GLY A 210 -20.80 19.40 7.59
N GLY A 211 -19.91 19.20 6.62
CA GLY A 211 -18.49 18.87 6.85
C GLY A 211 -18.20 17.37 6.77
N PRO A 212 -16.99 16.91 7.17
CA PRO A 212 -16.62 15.50 7.05
C PRO A 212 -17.49 14.62 7.97
N TYR A 213 -17.95 13.48 7.46
CA TYR A 213 -18.63 12.50 8.32
C TYR A 213 -17.67 11.93 9.35
N GLU A 214 -17.98 12.08 10.63
CA GLU A 214 -17.30 11.36 11.71
C GLU A 214 -18.15 10.14 12.06
N PRO A 215 -17.75 8.92 11.68
CA PRO A 215 -18.45 7.73 12.16
C PRO A 215 -18.32 7.69 13.69
N GLU A 216 -19.45 7.55 14.38
CA GLU A 216 -19.52 7.31 15.83
C GLU A 216 -18.77 6.01 16.22
#